data_AF-A0A6V8L0A4-F1
#
_entry.id   AF-A0A6V8L0A4-F1
#
_cell.length_a   1.000
_cell.length_b   1.000
_cell.length_c   1.000
_cell.angle_alpha   90.00
_cell.angle_beta   90.00
_cell.angle_gamma   90.00
#
_symmetry.space_group_name_H-M   'P 1'
#
loop_
_entity.id
_entity.type
_entity.pdbx_description
1 polymer ?
#
loop_
_entity_poly.entity_id
_entity_poly.type
_entity_poly.pdbx_seq_one_letter_code
_entity_poly.pdbx_strand_id
1 'polypeptide(L)'
;MRHGKYPLIITFLVPPLILYGVFVLSPYLQAFQISTTDWLGYSADANSVGLDNFVQLFRDDYVWNAIKNNAILLALVPVLTITLGLFFATMLNMGGRGDGPASSACGGPRRTGLCTSFPRCSPS
;
A
#
# COMPACT_ATOMS: atom_id res chain seq x y z
N MET A 1 -27.14 -19.98 -17.33
CA MET A 1 -26.48 -20.12 -16.01
C MET A 1 -25.01 -19.70 -16.16
N ARG A 2 -24.56 -18.67 -15.42
CA ARG A 2 -23.27 -17.96 -15.60
C ARG A 2 -22.07 -18.68 -14.96
N HIS A 3 -21.62 -19.81 -15.52
CA HIS A 3 -20.50 -20.59 -14.94
C HIS A 3 -19.11 -20.33 -15.56
N GLY A 4 -18.99 -19.47 -16.59
CA GLY A 4 -17.71 -19.24 -17.28
C GLY A 4 -16.71 -18.29 -16.62
N LYS A 5 -16.98 -17.74 -15.42
CA LYS A 5 -16.13 -16.71 -14.79
C LYS A 5 -15.23 -17.22 -13.66
N TYR A 6 -15.76 -18.12 -12.84
CA TYR A 6 -15.04 -18.69 -11.69
C TYR A 6 -13.79 -19.52 -12.04
N PRO A 7 -13.76 -20.37 -13.10
CA PRO A 7 -12.56 -21.15 -13.41
C PRO A 7 -11.38 -20.25 -13.81
N LEU A 8 -11.62 -19.16 -14.54
CA LEU A 8 -10.59 -18.18 -14.89
C LEU A 8 -10.02 -17.50 -13.64
N ILE A 9 -10.91 -17.05 -12.73
CA ILE A 9 -10.50 -16.40 -11.48
C ILE A 9 -9.62 -17.35 -10.65
N ILE A 10 -10.02 -18.62 -10.50
CA ILE A 10 -9.27 -19.61 -9.72
C ILE A 10 -7.90 -19.87 -10.36
N THR A 11 -7.82 -20.08 -11.67
CA THR A 11 -6.53 -20.34 -12.35
C THR A 11 -5.56 -19.16 -12.26
N PHE A 12 -6.05 -17.91 -12.27
CA PHE A 12 -5.20 -16.73 -12.11
C PHE A 12 -4.87 -16.39 -10.65
N LEU A 13 -5.74 -16.75 -9.70
CA LEU A 13 -5.57 -16.41 -8.29
C LEU A 13 -4.78 -17.48 -7.51
N VAL A 14 -4.94 -18.76 -7.85
CA VAL A 14 -4.33 -19.87 -7.11
C VAL A 14 -2.79 -19.82 -7.15
N PRO A 15 -2.12 -19.64 -8.30
CA PRO A 15 -0.65 -19.59 -8.34
C PRO A 15 -0.02 -18.49 -7.47
N PRO A 16 -0.45 -17.21 -7.53
CA PRO A 16 0.09 -16.18 -6.65
C PRO A 16 -0.28 -16.42 -5.17
N LEU A 17 -1.44 -17.01 -4.88
CA LEU A 17 -1.82 -17.36 -3.51
C LEU A 17 -0.94 -18.47 -2.91
N ILE A 18 -0.59 -19.48 -3.72
CA ILE A 18 0.36 -20.53 -3.32
C ILE A 18 1.74 -19.92 -3.06
N LEU A 19 2.23 -19.06 -3.96
CA LEU A 19 3.50 -18.38 -3.76
C LEU A 19 3.49 -17.53 -2.48
N TYR A 20 2.41 -16.80 -2.22
CA TYR A 20 2.24 -16.05 -0.97
C TYR A 20 2.27 -16.98 0.26
N GLY A 21 1.58 -18.11 0.20
CA GLY A 21 1.62 -19.15 1.24
C GLY A 21 3.04 -19.64 1.53
N VAL A 22 3.78 -19.99 0.49
CA VAL A 22 5.11 -20.59 0.64
C VAL A 22 6.16 -19.56 1.04
N PHE A 23 6.13 -18.36 0.45
CA PHE A 23 7.20 -17.37 0.66
C PHE A 23 6.92 -16.35 1.75
N VAL A 24 5.65 -16.14 2.13
CA VAL A 24 5.28 -15.16 3.17
C VAL A 24 4.78 -15.87 4.43
N LEU A 25 3.80 -16.76 4.32
CA LEU A 25 3.25 -17.45 5.49
C LEU A 25 4.25 -18.42 6.12
N SER A 26 5.04 -19.16 5.32
CA SER A 26 6.07 -20.08 5.85
C SER A 26 7.08 -19.40 6.79
N PRO A 27 7.80 -18.33 6.39
CA PRO A 27 8.74 -17.68 7.31
C PRO A 27 8.05 -17.01 8.49
N TYR A 28 6.79 -16.57 8.36
CA TYR A 28 6.05 -16.00 9.48
C TYR A 28 5.73 -17.05 10.55
N LEU A 29 5.34 -18.26 10.14
CA LEU A 29 5.13 -19.37 11.06
C LEU A 29 6.44 -19.76 11.76
N GLN A 30 7.54 -19.80 11.03
CA GLN A 30 8.87 -20.06 11.60
C GLN A 30 9.28 -18.97 12.59
N ALA A 31 9.09 -17.69 12.23
CA ALA A 31 9.38 -16.57 13.11
C ALA A 31 8.52 -16.62 14.39
N PHE A 32 7.26 -17.04 14.28
CA PHE A 32 6.40 -17.25 15.45
C PHE A 32 6.92 -18.36 16.36
N GLN A 33 7.32 -19.51 15.82
CA GLN A 33 7.92 -20.60 16.60
C GLN A 33 9.23 -20.18 17.30
N ILE A 34 10.06 -19.39 16.61
CA ILE A 34 11.30 -18.84 17.17
C ILE A 34 10.98 -17.83 18.28
N SER A 35 9.96 -16.98 18.13
CA SER A 35 9.60 -15.98 19.15
C SER A 35 9.19 -16.58 20.50
N THR A 36 8.66 -17.80 20.49
CA THR A 36 8.28 -18.56 21.71
C THR A 36 9.42 -19.39 22.30
N THR A 37 10.60 -19.35 21.68
CA THR A 37 11.77 -20.12 22.07
C THR A 37 12.90 -19.17 22.46
N ASP A 38 13.66 -19.46 23.51
CA ASP A 38 14.86 -18.68 23.85
C ASP A 38 16.01 -19.15 22.96
N TRP A 39 15.99 -18.66 21.71
CA TRP A 39 17.05 -18.93 20.77
C TRP A 39 17.64 -17.63 20.24
N LEU A 40 18.77 -17.26 20.83
CA LEU A 40 19.59 -16.11 20.44
C LEU A 40 20.39 -16.36 19.13
N GLY A 41 20.14 -17.47 18.42
CA GLY A 41 20.79 -17.83 17.15
C GLY A 41 22.22 -18.36 17.25
N TYR A 42 22.85 -18.31 18.44
CA TYR A 42 24.24 -18.73 18.66
C TYR A 42 24.41 -19.92 19.65
N SER A 43 23.41 -20.22 20.47
CA SER A 43 23.43 -21.35 21.42
C SER A 43 22.73 -22.58 20.83
N ALA A 44 23.31 -23.77 21.05
CA ALA A 44 22.78 -25.04 20.58
C ALA A 44 21.56 -25.54 21.38
N ASP A 45 21.36 -25.01 22.60
CA ASP A 45 20.21 -25.31 23.44
C ASP A 45 19.11 -24.27 23.24
N ALA A 46 18.10 -24.63 22.46
CA ALA A 46 16.89 -23.84 22.28
C ALA A 46 15.84 -24.32 23.31
N ASN A 47 15.75 -23.63 24.44
CA ASN A 47 14.75 -23.94 25.47
C ASN A 47 13.42 -23.28 25.11
N SER A 48 12.33 -24.06 25.08
CA SER A 48 10.98 -23.54 24.87
C SER A 48 10.46 -22.86 26.15
N VAL A 49 10.71 -21.56 26.29
CA VAL A 49 10.22 -20.72 27.41
C VAL A 49 8.80 -20.18 27.21
N GLY A 50 8.18 -20.41 26.05
CA GLY A 50 6.80 -20.00 25.81
C GLY A 50 6.65 -18.48 25.72
N LEU A 51 5.90 -17.87 26.64
CA LEU A 51 5.56 -16.43 26.61
C LEU A 51 6.47 -15.54 27.46
N ASP A 52 7.39 -16.11 28.24
CA ASP A 52 8.23 -15.33 29.15
C ASP A 52 9.16 -14.35 28.42
N ASN A 53 9.59 -14.69 27.20
CA ASN A 53 10.37 -13.82 26.32
C ASN A 53 9.62 -12.50 26.01
N PHE A 54 8.31 -12.59 25.72
CA PHE A 54 7.49 -11.41 25.49
C PHE A 54 7.39 -10.53 26.75
N VAL A 55 7.21 -11.13 27.94
CA VAL A 55 7.14 -10.37 29.20
C VAL A 55 8.44 -9.63 29.49
N GLN A 56 9.58 -10.25 29.20
CA GLN A 56 10.89 -9.62 29.34
C GLN A 56 11.06 -8.45 28.37
N LEU A 57 10.68 -8.62 27.09
CA LEU A 57 10.68 -7.55 26.07
C LEU A 57 9.80 -6.35 26.48
N PHE A 58 8.63 -6.60 27.07
CA PHE A 58 7.73 -5.53 27.52
C PHE A 58 8.25 -4.73 28.72
N ARG A 59 9.18 -5.30 29.51
CA ARG A 59 9.79 -4.63 30.66
C ARG A 59 11.09 -3.89 30.31
N ASP A 60 11.61 -4.08 29.11
CA ASP A 60 12.85 -3.46 28.67
C ASP A 60 12.59 -2.04 28.12
N ASP A 61 13.19 -1.04 28.77
CA ASP A 61 13.13 0.36 28.34
C ASP A 61 13.75 0.58 26.95
N TYR A 62 14.71 -0.25 26.55
CA TYR A 62 15.33 -0.17 25.22
C TYR A 62 14.30 -0.45 24.12
N VAL A 63 13.45 -1.47 24.32
CA VAL A 63 12.37 -1.83 23.40
C VAL A 63 11.37 -0.69 23.29
N TRP A 64 10.95 -0.09 24.41
CA TRP A 64 10.05 1.07 24.40
C TRP A 64 10.64 2.28 23.70
N ASN A 65 11.93 2.56 23.89
CA ASN A 65 12.59 3.66 23.22
C ASN A 65 12.70 3.41 21.70
N ALA A 66 13.02 2.18 21.30
CA ALA A 66 13.05 1.77 19.89
C ALA A 66 11.66 1.86 19.24
N ILE A 67 10.60 1.44 19.93
CA ILE A 67 9.21 1.56 19.46
C ILE A 67 8.82 3.02 19.29
N LYS A 68 9.12 3.89 20.26
CA LYS A 68 8.83 5.34 20.17
C LYS A 68 9.54 5.97 18.97
N ASN A 69 10.81 5.68 18.78
CA ASN A 69 11.57 6.22 17.65
C ASN A 69 11.01 5.75 16.31
N ASN A 70 10.67 4.45 16.20
CA ASN A 70 10.02 3.92 15.00
C ASN A 70 8.64 4.53 14.76
N ALA A 71 7.84 4.73 15.81
CA ALA A 71 6.53 5.35 15.72
C ALA A 71 6.62 6.81 15.25
N ILE A 72 7.61 7.56 15.74
CA ILE A 72 7.89 8.92 15.27
C ILE A 72 8.22 8.91 13.79
N LEU A 73 9.12 8.01 13.33
CA LEU A 73 9.46 7.90 11.91
C LEU A 73 8.26 7.48 11.05
N LEU A 74 7.46 6.51 11.53
CA LEU A 74 6.27 6.02 10.85
C LEU A 74 5.22 7.12 10.64
N ALA A 75 5.11 8.08 11.56
CA ALA A 75 4.21 9.22 11.40
C ALA A 75 4.86 10.37 10.60
N LEU A 76 6.10 10.72 10.92
CA LEU A 76 6.80 11.88 10.35
C LEU A 76 7.08 11.68 8.86
N VAL A 77 7.54 10.50 8.45
CA VAL A 77 7.94 10.24 7.07
C VAL A 77 6.76 10.38 6.11
N PRO A 78 5.60 9.73 6.30
CA PRO A 78 4.44 9.90 5.42
C PRO A 78 3.90 11.34 5.42
N VAL A 79 3.88 12.01 6.57
CA VAL A 79 3.41 13.41 6.64
C VAL A 79 4.30 14.30 5.78
N LEU A 80 5.62 14.17 5.89
CA LEU A 80 6.57 14.92 5.07
C LEU A 80 6.45 14.56 3.60
N THR A 81 6.38 13.27 3.24
CA THR A 81 6.31 12.85 1.83
C THR A 81 5.00 13.30 1.16
N ILE A 82 3.87 13.22 1.85
CA ILE A 82 2.58 13.72 1.35
C ILE A 82 2.60 15.23 1.22
N THR A 83 3.11 15.95 2.23
CA THR A 83 3.19 17.41 2.21
C THR A 83 4.07 17.90 1.06
N LEU A 84 5.25 17.32 0.90
CA LEU A 84 6.16 17.63 -0.21
C LEU A 84 5.57 17.24 -1.55
N GLY A 85 4.96 16.05 -1.66
CA GLY A 85 4.29 15.61 -2.89
C GLY A 85 3.17 16.56 -3.31
N LEU A 86 2.36 17.01 -2.36
CA LEU A 86 1.28 17.98 -2.62
C LEU A 86 1.84 19.37 -2.95
N PHE A 87 2.88 19.82 -2.24
CA PHE A 87 3.57 21.07 -2.52
C PHE A 87 4.08 21.10 -3.97
N PHE A 88 4.83 20.08 -4.41
CA PHE A 88 5.30 19.99 -5.79
C PHE A 88 4.16 19.85 -6.79
N ALA A 89 3.11 19.07 -6.49
CA ALA A 89 1.94 18.95 -7.35
C ALA A 89 1.24 20.30 -7.58
N THR A 90 1.09 21.12 -6.54
CA THR A 90 0.48 22.46 -6.67
C THR A 90 1.36 23.43 -7.44
N MET A 91 2.68 23.43 -7.19
CA MET A 91 3.63 24.27 -7.92
C MET A 91 3.64 23.94 -9.42
N LEU A 92 3.63 22.65 -9.79
CA LEU A 92 3.54 22.21 -11.17
C LEU A 92 2.19 22.54 -11.81
N ASN A 93 1.09 22.41 -11.07
CA ASN A 93 -0.24 22.77 -11.56
C ASN A 93 -0.34 24.28 -11.87
N MET A 94 0.32 25.13 -11.08
CA MET A 94 0.38 26.57 -11.33
C MET A 94 1.40 26.94 -12.43
N GLY A 95 2.53 26.24 -12.54
CA GLY A 95 3.57 26.51 -13.55
C GLY A 95 3.33 25.85 -14.91
N GLY A 96 2.41 24.89 -15.00
CA GLY A 96 2.11 24.11 -16.21
C GLY A 96 0.97 24.65 -17.06
N ARG A 97 0.43 25.84 -16.78
CA ARG A 97 -0.68 26.41 -17.57
C ARG A 97 -0.44 27.87 -17.95
N GLY A 98 0.05 28.06 -19.17
CA GLY A 98 -0.51 29.12 -20.00
C GLY A 98 -1.98 28.77 -20.27
N ASP A 99 -2.88 29.66 -19.82
CA ASP A 99 -4.24 29.97 -20.31
C ASP A 99 -5.23 28.80 -20.54
N GLY A 100 -6.47 28.83 -20.03
CA GLY A 100 -7.24 29.94 -19.49
C GLY A 100 -8.55 29.49 -18.82
N PRO A 101 -9.48 30.42 -18.53
CA PRO A 101 -10.70 30.14 -17.78
C PRO A 101 -11.78 29.60 -18.72
N ALA A 102 -11.95 28.28 -18.80
CA ALA A 102 -13.04 27.64 -19.54
C ALA A 102 -13.98 26.88 -18.59
N SER A 103 -14.52 27.60 -17.61
CA SER A 103 -15.69 27.16 -16.85
C SER A 103 -16.64 28.34 -16.61
N SER A 104 -17.10 28.97 -17.69
CA SER A 104 -18.32 29.78 -17.67
C SER A 104 -18.86 29.93 -19.09
N ALA A 105 -20.18 29.86 -19.24
CA ALA A 105 -20.98 29.88 -20.48
C ALA A 105 -20.99 28.53 -21.25
N CYS A 106 -22.09 27.80 -21.49
CA CYS A 106 -23.54 27.96 -21.35
C CYS A 106 -24.10 26.54 -21.06
N GLY A 107 -25.16 26.27 -20.29
CA GLY A 107 -26.44 26.99 -20.23
C GLY A 107 -27.36 26.54 -21.38
N GLY A 108 -28.00 25.35 -21.29
CA GLY A 108 -29.11 25.02 -22.19
C GLY A 108 -29.43 23.53 -22.36
N PRO A 109 -30.69 23.08 -22.18
CA PRO A 109 -31.07 21.67 -22.18
C PRO A 109 -31.52 21.20 -23.57
N ARG A 110 -31.06 20.02 -24.01
CA ARG A 110 -31.91 19.01 -24.68
C ARG A 110 -31.13 17.78 -25.13
N ARG A 111 -31.62 16.65 -24.61
CA ARG A 111 -31.86 15.38 -25.32
C ARG A 111 -30.66 14.67 -25.96
N THR A 112 -30.29 13.59 -25.29
CA THR A 112 -30.19 12.23 -25.87
C THR A 112 -29.77 12.11 -27.33
N GLY A 113 -28.62 11.46 -27.52
CA GLY A 113 -28.44 10.50 -28.60
C GLY A 113 -27.32 10.82 -29.59
N LEU A 114 -26.50 9.80 -29.82
CA LEU A 114 -25.64 9.55 -30.99
C LEU A 114 -24.34 10.37 -31.02
N CYS A 115 -23.21 9.74 -30.66
CA CYS A 115 -22.42 8.83 -31.51
C CYS A 115 -21.53 9.58 -32.50
N THR A 116 -20.23 9.44 -32.23
CA THR A 116 -19.17 9.08 -33.19
C THR A 116 -19.04 9.88 -34.48
N SER A 117 -17.84 10.44 -34.67
CA SER A 117 -17.09 10.67 -35.92
C SER A 117 -16.70 12.14 -36.08
N PHE A 118 -15.48 12.50 -35.68
CA PHE A 118 -14.34 12.78 -36.60
C PHE A 118 -14.37 14.25 -37.14
N PRO A 119 -13.29 14.79 -37.74
CA PRO A 119 -12.44 15.80 -37.11
C PRO A 119 -12.16 17.02 -38.02
N ARG A 120 -11.23 17.88 -37.58
CA ARG A 120 -10.51 18.94 -38.32
C ARG A 120 -11.34 20.15 -38.75
N CYS A 121 -10.98 21.31 -38.19
CA CYS A 121 -11.13 22.60 -38.84
C CYS A 121 -9.73 23.18 -39.07
N SER A 122 -9.36 23.36 -40.34
CA SER A 122 -8.28 24.23 -40.81
C SER A 122 -8.94 25.57 -41.17
N PRO A 123 -8.39 26.73 -40.76
CA PRO A 123 -8.96 28.02 -41.08
C PRO A 123 -8.54 28.48 -42.48
N SER A 124 -9.43 29.21 -43.15
CA SER A 124 -9.17 30.04 -44.33
C SER A 124 -9.56 31.46 -43.98
#